data_AF-A0AAE1Q3L8-F1
#
_entry.id   AF-A0AAE1Q3L8-F1
#
_cell.length_a   1.000
_cell.length_b   1.000
_cell.length_c   1.000
_cell.angle_alpha   90.00
_cell.angle_beta   90.00
_cell.angle_gamma   90.00
#
_symmetry.space_group_name_H-M   'P 1'
#
loop_
_entity.id
_entity.type
_entity.pdbx_description
1 polymer ?
#
loop_
_entity_poly.entity_id
_entity_poly.type
_entity_poly.pdbx_seq_one_letter_code
_entity_poly.pdbx_strand_id
1 'polypeptide(L)'
;MIVKDMQPLSVIEDEGFRELVTGLDRRYALPSHRDLASYKLAEIQEEKGLQKKKLITDVDTRWNSIYYMLECFEEQYEVITTTLCLFGKHQMCLSSDELETVKNAVQVLEPFEEATREMSAEKITTLSKIIPLIRALQDCAMARKASIFSLCDELQKQFAKKFNGMQANFYIVAGPLLDPRFKKVTFADSGNSKRIEDRLINIMKPAVGNQGDQQASSTVVTHQET
;
A
#
# COMPACT_ATOMS: atom_id res chain seq x y z
N MET A 1 0.58 -38.55 -11.15
CA MET A 1 1.86 -39.23 -10.96
C MET A 1 2.86 -38.26 -10.36
N ILE A 2 3.52 -37.39 -11.13
CA ILE A 2 4.63 -36.53 -10.66
C ILE A 2 4.36 -35.80 -9.32
N VAL A 3 3.27 -35.02 -9.23
CA VAL A 3 2.97 -34.27 -7.99
C VAL A 3 2.43 -35.15 -6.86
N LYS A 4 1.67 -36.19 -7.20
CA LYS A 4 1.08 -37.13 -6.22
C LYS A 4 2.13 -38.04 -5.59
N ASP A 5 3.08 -38.49 -6.41
CA ASP A 5 4.11 -39.46 -6.06
C ASP A 5 5.44 -38.77 -5.72
N MET A 6 5.42 -37.44 -5.56
CA MET A 6 6.56 -36.60 -5.18
C MET A 6 7.83 -36.87 -6.01
N GLN A 7 7.65 -37.10 -7.32
CA GLN A 7 8.77 -37.30 -8.23
C GLN A 7 9.53 -35.98 -8.46
N PRO A 8 10.83 -36.03 -8.74
CA PRO A 8 11.60 -34.84 -9.10
C PRO A 8 10.93 -34.09 -10.25
N LEU A 9 10.83 -32.76 -10.13
CA LEU A 9 10.21 -31.95 -11.17
C LEU A 9 10.94 -32.08 -12.52
N SER A 10 12.24 -32.40 -12.50
CA SER A 10 13.08 -32.62 -13.69
C SER A 10 12.60 -33.78 -14.58
N VAL A 11 11.74 -34.69 -14.08
CA VAL A 11 11.20 -35.79 -14.89
C VAL A 11 10.49 -35.28 -16.16
N ILE A 12 9.93 -34.07 -16.15
CA ILE A 12 9.28 -33.48 -17.33
C ILE A 12 10.27 -32.96 -18.39
N GLU A 13 11.54 -32.83 -18.02
CA GLU A 13 12.64 -32.42 -18.89
C GLU A 13 13.36 -33.63 -19.50
N ASP A 14 13.23 -34.82 -18.90
CA ASP A 14 13.84 -36.06 -19.37
C ASP A 14 13.38 -36.43 -20.79
N GLU A 15 14.33 -36.65 -21.69
CA GLU A 15 14.09 -36.93 -23.11
C GLU A 15 13.15 -38.13 -23.30
N GLY A 16 13.43 -39.25 -22.66
CA GLY A 16 12.60 -40.46 -22.77
C GLY A 16 11.18 -40.28 -22.24
N PHE A 17 10.98 -39.47 -21.19
CA PHE A 17 9.64 -39.16 -20.69
C PHE A 17 8.86 -38.29 -21.68
N ARG A 18 9.53 -37.31 -22.30
CA ARG A 18 8.94 -36.44 -23.33
C ARG A 18 8.57 -37.22 -24.59
N GLU A 19 9.42 -38.14 -25.03
CA GLU A 19 9.13 -39.05 -26.14
C GLU A 19 7.93 -39.94 -25.85
N LEU A 20 7.87 -40.53 -24.66
CA LEU A 20 6.75 -41.36 -24.23
C LEU A 20 5.43 -40.58 -24.26
N VAL A 21 5.39 -39.39 -23.66
CA VAL A 21 4.18 -38.56 -23.60
C VAL A 21 3.75 -38.12 -25.01
N THR A 22 4.71 -37.74 -25.86
CA THR A 22 4.45 -37.38 -27.27
C THR A 22 3.94 -38.58 -28.07
N GLY A 23 4.43 -39.79 -27.78
CA GLY A 23 3.98 -41.04 -28.39
C GLY A 23 2.54 -41.40 -28.01
N LEU A 24 2.13 -41.10 -26.78
CA LEU A 24 0.76 -41.36 -26.28
C LEU A 24 -0.25 -40.33 -26.79
N ASP A 25 0.06 -39.03 -26.68
CA ASP A 25 -0.75 -37.95 -27.24
C ASP A 25 0.12 -36.75 -27.63
N ARG A 26 0.27 -36.53 -28.94
CA ARG A 26 1.05 -35.41 -29.50
C ARG A 26 0.48 -34.03 -29.18
N ARG A 27 -0.80 -33.94 -28.80
CA ARG A 27 -1.46 -32.66 -28.49
C ARG A 27 -1.30 -32.27 -27.02
N TYR A 28 -0.84 -33.19 -26.18
CA TYR A 28 -0.68 -32.93 -24.76
C TYR A 28 0.56 -32.06 -24.51
N ALA A 29 0.35 -30.86 -23.96
CA ALA A 29 1.43 -29.98 -23.53
C ALA A 29 1.84 -30.33 -22.09
N LEU A 30 3.10 -30.68 -21.89
CA LEU A 30 3.63 -30.92 -20.55
C LEU A 30 3.56 -29.64 -19.71
N PRO A 31 3.09 -29.72 -18.45
CA PRO A 31 3.10 -28.60 -17.53
C PRO A 31 4.54 -28.16 -17.23
N SER A 32 4.74 -26.88 -16.90
CA SER A 32 6.04 -26.38 -16.47
C SER A 32 6.34 -26.74 -15.00
N HIS A 33 7.60 -26.59 -14.58
CA HIS A 33 7.99 -26.69 -13.16
C HIS A 33 7.14 -25.77 -12.27
N ARG A 34 6.80 -24.57 -12.77
CA ARG A 34 5.97 -23.60 -12.05
C ARG A 34 4.55 -24.11 -11.86
N ASP A 35 3.97 -24.74 -12.88
CA ASP A 35 2.60 -25.25 -12.83
C ASP A 35 2.48 -26.41 -11.83
N LEU A 36 3.46 -27.33 -11.85
CA LEU A 36 3.53 -28.44 -10.91
C LEU A 36 3.72 -27.96 -9.46
N ALA A 37 4.62 -27.00 -9.23
CA ALA A 37 4.83 -26.40 -7.92
C ALA A 37 3.57 -25.66 -7.42
N SER A 38 2.89 -24.92 -8.31
CA SER A 38 1.65 -24.20 -7.99
C SER A 38 0.50 -25.15 -7.65
N TYR A 39 0.40 -26.28 -8.36
CA TYR A 39 -0.57 -27.33 -8.05
C TYR A 39 -0.32 -27.91 -6.66
N LYS A 40 0.94 -28.23 -6.33
CA LYS A 40 1.30 -28.78 -5.01
C LYS A 40 1.02 -27.78 -3.88
N LEU A 41 1.37 -26.51 -4.09
CA LEU A 41 1.08 -25.44 -3.14
C LEU A 41 -0.43 -25.38 -2.85
N ALA A 42 -1.27 -25.40 -3.90
CA ALA A 42 -2.72 -25.33 -3.76
C ALA A 42 -3.33 -26.56 -3.06
N GLU A 43 -2.75 -27.74 -3.26
CA GLU A 43 -3.11 -28.97 -2.55
C GLU A 43 -2.81 -28.85 -1.05
N ILE A 44 -1.61 -28.37 -0.68
CA ILE A 44 -1.22 -28.18 0.73
C ILE A 44 -2.04 -27.07 1.40
N GLN A 45 -2.38 -26.00 0.67
CA GLN A 45 -3.29 -24.96 1.17
C GLN A 45 -4.64 -25.57 1.57
N GLU A 46 -5.19 -26.44 0.73
CA GLU A 46 -6.46 -27.12 1.00
C GLU A 46 -6.37 -28.08 2.18
N GLU A 47 -5.29 -28.88 2.26
CA GLU A 47 -5.04 -29.79 3.39
C GLU A 47 -4.94 -29.05 4.73
N LYS A 48 -4.37 -27.85 4.73
CA LYS A 48 -4.27 -26.99 5.93
C LYS A 48 -5.49 -26.10 6.17
N GLY A 49 -6.53 -26.20 5.34
CA GLY A 49 -7.75 -25.38 5.47
C GLY A 49 -7.53 -23.88 5.18
N LEU A 50 -6.46 -23.54 4.45
CA LEU A 50 -6.14 -22.17 4.05
C LEU A 50 -6.77 -21.83 2.70
N GLN A 51 -7.01 -20.54 2.46
CA GLN A 51 -7.49 -20.08 1.17
C GLN A 51 -6.43 -20.34 0.08
N LYS A 52 -6.85 -20.94 -1.04
CA LYS A 52 -6.01 -21.12 -2.22
C LYS A 52 -5.62 -19.76 -2.80
N LYS A 53 -4.38 -19.32 -2.52
CA LYS A 53 -3.82 -18.06 -2.99
C LYS A 53 -2.60 -18.34 -3.86
N LYS A 54 -2.51 -17.65 -5.00
CA LYS A 54 -1.28 -17.60 -5.79
C LYS A 54 -0.28 -16.68 -5.09
N LEU A 55 0.98 -17.08 -5.03
CA LEU A 55 2.03 -16.23 -4.50
C LEU A 55 2.20 -14.99 -5.39
N ILE A 56 2.32 -13.84 -4.76
CA ILE A 56 2.53 -12.54 -5.41
C ILE A 56 4.04 -12.34 -5.54
N THR A 57 4.49 -11.92 -6.72
CA THR A 57 5.88 -11.49 -6.94
C THR A 57 5.95 -9.97 -6.94
N ASP A 58 7.11 -9.44 -6.59
CA ASP A 58 7.39 -8.03 -6.76
C ASP A 58 7.37 -7.62 -8.25
N VAL A 59 6.99 -6.37 -8.50
CA VAL A 59 6.92 -5.76 -9.82
C VAL A 59 7.44 -4.33 -9.71
N ASP A 60 8.54 -4.03 -10.40
CA ASP A 60 9.25 -2.74 -10.31
C ASP A 60 8.38 -1.49 -10.53
N THR A 61 7.30 -1.64 -11.29
CA THR A 61 6.42 -0.52 -11.69
C THR A 61 5.49 -0.04 -10.57
N ARG A 62 5.37 -0.77 -9.46
CA ARG A 62 4.45 -0.43 -8.35
C ARG A 62 5.12 -0.72 -7.03
N TRP A 63 5.51 0.33 -6.31
CA TRP A 63 6.19 0.18 -5.01
C TRP A 63 5.42 -0.70 -3.99
N ASN A 64 4.08 -0.71 -4.04
CA ASN A 64 3.23 -1.58 -3.20
C ASN A 64 3.42 -3.08 -3.44
N SER A 65 3.99 -3.50 -4.58
CA SER A 65 4.12 -4.92 -4.91
C SER A 65 4.99 -5.67 -3.90
N ILE A 66 6.01 -5.01 -3.35
CA ILE A 66 6.89 -5.62 -2.35
C ILE A 66 6.12 -5.87 -1.06
N TYR A 67 5.30 -4.90 -0.62
CA TYR A 67 4.45 -5.08 0.55
C TYR A 67 3.49 -6.25 0.38
N TYR A 68 2.73 -6.31 -0.73
CA TYR A 68 1.80 -7.42 -0.97
C TYR A 68 2.49 -8.78 -1.13
N MET A 69 3.70 -8.80 -1.70
CA MET A 69 4.52 -10.00 -1.76
C MET A 69 4.90 -10.49 -0.36
N LEU A 70 5.41 -9.61 0.50
CA LEU A 70 5.83 -9.96 1.86
C LEU A 70 4.64 -10.36 2.73
N GLU A 71 3.52 -9.66 2.64
CA GLU A 71 2.28 -9.98 3.34
C GLU A 71 1.76 -11.37 2.92
N CYS A 72 1.68 -11.63 1.60
CA CYS A 72 1.26 -12.92 1.08
C CYS A 72 2.22 -14.06 1.49
N PHE A 73 3.52 -13.77 1.52
CA PHE A 73 4.54 -14.73 1.96
C PHE A 73 4.40 -15.07 3.44
N GLU A 74 4.23 -14.06 4.31
CA GLU A 74 4.01 -14.26 5.74
C GLU A 74 2.76 -15.12 6.00
N GLU A 75 1.64 -14.79 5.35
CA GLU A 75 0.37 -15.52 5.51
C GLU A 75 0.49 -16.99 5.08
N GLN A 76 1.26 -17.26 4.03
CA GLN A 76 1.39 -18.59 3.41
C GLN A 76 2.67 -19.33 3.84
N TYR A 77 3.42 -18.79 4.81
CA TYR A 77 4.78 -19.24 5.13
C TYR A 77 4.89 -20.74 5.41
N GLU A 78 3.96 -21.28 6.18
CA GLU A 78 3.96 -22.71 6.55
C GLU A 78 3.75 -23.61 5.31
N VAL A 79 2.82 -23.22 4.43
CA VAL A 79 2.52 -23.94 3.18
C VAL A 79 3.72 -23.87 2.24
N ILE A 80 4.32 -22.68 2.09
CA ILE A 80 5.50 -22.47 1.25
C ILE A 80 6.65 -23.35 1.75
N THR A 81 6.95 -23.31 3.05
CA THR A 81 8.02 -24.10 3.68
C THR A 81 7.78 -25.60 3.49
N THR A 82 6.56 -26.07 3.73
CA THR A 82 6.18 -27.48 3.52
C THR A 82 6.41 -27.88 2.05
N THR A 83 5.96 -27.05 1.11
CA THR A 83 6.11 -27.28 -0.34
C THR A 83 7.58 -27.33 -0.74
N LEU A 84 8.41 -26.42 -0.23
CA LEU A 84 9.85 -26.38 -0.49
C LEU A 84 10.55 -27.63 0.03
N CYS A 85 10.26 -28.04 1.27
CA CYS A 85 10.81 -29.25 1.87
C CYS A 85 10.43 -30.51 1.08
N LEU A 86 9.18 -30.60 0.62
CA LEU A 86 8.69 -31.72 -0.19
C LEU A 86 9.41 -31.81 -1.55
N PHE A 87 9.81 -30.70 -2.14
CA PHE A 87 10.64 -30.67 -3.36
C PHE A 87 12.15 -30.73 -3.08
N GLY A 88 12.57 -30.98 -1.83
CA GLY A 88 13.98 -31.05 -1.44
C GLY A 88 14.70 -29.70 -1.42
N LYS A 89 13.98 -28.58 -1.54
CA LYS A 89 14.53 -27.20 -1.60
C LYS A 89 14.60 -26.51 -0.24
N HIS A 90 14.91 -27.27 0.81
CA HIS A 90 15.01 -26.81 2.19
C HIS A 90 15.97 -25.62 2.41
N GLN A 91 17.01 -25.49 1.57
CA GLN A 91 17.93 -24.36 1.59
C GLN A 91 17.29 -23.01 1.20
N MET A 92 16.08 -23.02 0.64
CA MET A 92 15.33 -21.81 0.29
C MET A 92 14.36 -21.38 1.40
N CYS A 93 14.23 -22.16 2.47
CA CYS A 93 13.39 -21.82 3.61
C CYS A 93 14.08 -20.74 4.45
N LEU A 94 13.30 -19.76 4.91
CA LEU A 94 13.81 -18.74 5.82
C LEU A 94 14.05 -19.31 7.22
N SER A 95 15.03 -18.76 7.92
CA SER A 95 15.20 -18.94 9.36
C SER A 95 14.11 -18.22 10.15
N SER A 96 14.01 -18.52 11.45
CA SER A 96 13.07 -17.80 12.34
C SER A 96 13.34 -16.29 12.37
N ASP A 97 14.62 -15.90 12.38
CA ASP A 97 15.03 -14.49 12.46
C ASP A 97 14.73 -13.75 11.14
N GLU A 98 14.93 -14.41 10.00
CA GLU A 98 14.56 -13.86 8.69
C GLU A 98 13.05 -13.74 8.53
N LEU A 99 12.28 -14.73 9.00
CA LEU A 99 10.83 -14.64 9.02
C LEU A 99 10.36 -13.48 9.91
N GLU A 100 10.92 -13.33 11.11
CA GLU A 100 10.62 -12.21 12.00
C GLU A 100 10.95 -10.86 11.35
N THR A 101 12.04 -10.80 10.58
CA THR A 101 12.39 -9.63 9.78
C THR A 101 11.32 -9.31 8.74
N VAL A 102 10.77 -10.32 8.05
CA VAL A 102 9.64 -10.16 7.11
C VAL A 102 8.41 -9.63 7.83
N LYS A 103 8.02 -10.20 8.97
CA LYS A 103 6.85 -9.75 9.76
C LYS A 103 7.00 -8.30 10.18
N ASN A 104 8.17 -7.93 10.67
CA ASN A 104 8.47 -6.56 11.06
C ASN A 104 8.41 -5.60 9.86
N ALA A 105 8.89 -6.03 8.69
CA ALA A 105 8.81 -5.24 7.46
C ALA A 105 7.37 -5.02 7.00
N VAL A 106 6.54 -6.08 6.97
CA VAL A 106 5.11 -6.01 6.62
C VAL A 106 4.41 -5.02 7.54
N GLN A 107 4.60 -5.19 8.85
CA GLN A 107 4.06 -4.28 9.84
C GLN A 107 4.48 -2.84 9.53
N VAL A 108 5.77 -2.55 9.39
CA VAL A 108 6.27 -1.17 9.16
C VAL A 108 5.70 -0.57 7.88
N LEU A 109 5.55 -1.35 6.82
CA LEU A 109 5.09 -0.88 5.51
C LEU A 109 3.57 -0.74 5.39
N GLU A 110 2.80 -1.51 6.17
CA GLU A 110 1.33 -1.47 6.21
C GLU A 110 0.76 -0.04 6.25
N PRO A 111 1.10 0.84 7.21
CA PRO A 111 0.50 2.18 7.26
C PRO A 111 0.81 3.03 6.02
N PHE A 112 1.93 2.78 5.33
CA PHE A 112 2.28 3.48 4.09
C PHE A 112 1.42 3.02 2.91
N GLU A 113 1.13 1.71 2.84
CA GLU A 113 0.21 1.18 1.84
C GLU A 113 -1.21 1.72 2.11
N GLU A 114 -1.67 1.72 3.37
CA GLU A 114 -2.98 2.24 3.74
C GLU A 114 -3.15 3.71 3.37
N ALA A 115 -2.16 4.55 3.73
CA ALA A 115 -2.17 5.97 3.40
C ALA A 115 -2.18 6.19 1.88
N THR A 116 -1.46 5.36 1.13
CA THR A 116 -1.42 5.48 -0.33
C THR A 116 -2.70 4.99 -0.98
N ARG A 117 -3.31 3.93 -0.46
CA ARG A 117 -4.61 3.43 -0.89
C ARG A 117 -5.70 4.46 -0.66
N GLU A 118 -5.73 5.08 0.52
CA GLU A 118 -6.65 6.17 0.86
C GLU A 118 -6.50 7.35 -0.14
N MET A 119 -5.26 7.81 -0.36
CA MET A 119 -4.97 8.90 -1.29
C MET A 119 -5.29 8.56 -2.74
N SER A 120 -5.21 7.28 -3.12
CA SER A 120 -5.51 6.81 -4.49
C SER A 120 -7.00 6.60 -4.74
N ALA A 121 -7.80 6.38 -3.68
CA ALA A 121 -9.24 6.14 -3.78
C ALA A 121 -10.06 7.45 -3.92
N GLU A 122 -9.47 8.59 -3.55
CA GLU A 122 -10.18 9.87 -3.54
C GLU A 122 -10.32 10.52 -4.91
N LYS A 123 -11.56 10.95 -5.22
CA LYS A 123 -11.87 11.62 -6.48
C LYS A 123 -11.59 13.13 -6.44
N ILE A 124 -11.80 13.80 -5.31
CA ILE A 124 -11.63 15.27 -5.17
C ILE A 124 -11.24 15.62 -3.70
N THR A 125 -10.25 16.50 -3.56
CA THR A 125 -9.69 17.15 -2.34
C THR A 125 -8.76 16.31 -1.44
N THR A 126 -7.59 16.01 -1.99
CA THR A 126 -6.45 15.41 -1.29
C THR A 126 -5.76 16.35 -0.29
N LEU A 127 -5.79 17.67 -0.50
CA LEU A 127 -4.99 18.64 0.27
C LEU A 127 -5.22 18.59 1.78
N SER A 128 -6.47 18.40 2.22
CA SER A 128 -6.82 18.39 3.65
C SER A 128 -6.29 17.18 4.43
N LYS A 129 -5.92 16.10 3.73
CA LYS A 129 -5.41 14.86 4.33
C LYS A 129 -3.90 14.74 4.30
N ILE A 130 -3.20 15.51 3.46
CA ILE A 130 -1.74 15.42 3.29
C ILE A 130 -0.99 15.57 4.62
N ILE A 131 -1.22 16.66 5.35
CA ILE A 131 -0.51 16.90 6.63
C ILE A 131 -0.87 15.87 7.70
N PRO A 132 -2.15 15.54 7.94
CA PRO A 132 -2.52 14.45 8.85
C PRO A 132 -1.85 13.12 8.51
N LEU A 133 -1.84 12.72 7.24
CA LEU A 133 -1.23 11.46 6.81
C LEU A 133 0.29 11.46 6.99
N ILE A 134 0.98 12.55 6.61
CA ILE A 134 2.43 12.65 6.81
C ILE A 134 2.78 12.50 8.29
N ARG A 135 2.04 13.16 9.19
CA ARG A 135 2.27 13.07 10.64
C ARG A 135 1.99 11.66 11.17
N ALA A 136 0.87 11.07 10.79
CA ALA A 136 0.53 9.70 11.18
C ALA A 136 1.62 8.70 10.75
N LEU A 137 2.11 8.81 9.52
CA LEU A 137 3.19 7.95 9.00
C LEU A 137 4.52 8.16 9.75
N GLN A 138 4.85 9.42 10.09
CA GLN A 138 6.03 9.72 10.90
C GLN A 138 5.93 9.14 12.31
N ASP A 139 4.76 9.26 12.95
CA ASP A 139 4.52 8.70 14.28
C ASP A 139 4.57 7.18 14.25
N CYS A 140 3.98 6.53 13.24
CA CYS A 140 4.08 5.08 13.03
C CYS A 140 5.53 4.62 12.85
N ALA A 141 6.32 5.34 12.05
CA ALA A 141 7.73 5.03 11.84
C ALA A 141 8.58 5.27 13.10
N MET A 142 8.22 6.23 13.95
CA MET A 142 8.93 6.50 15.22
C MET A 142 8.57 5.51 16.32
N ALA A 143 7.29 5.14 16.45
CA ALA A 143 6.83 4.18 17.46
C ALA A 143 7.50 2.81 17.31
N ARG A 144 7.97 2.47 16.11
CA ARG A 144 8.55 1.16 15.75
C ARG A 144 10.09 1.11 15.75
N LYS A 145 10.75 2.22 16.14
CA LYS A 145 12.22 2.31 16.30
C LYS A 145 12.80 1.38 17.38
N ALA A 146 11.97 0.75 18.20
CA ALA A 146 12.43 -0.23 19.19
C ALA A 146 12.96 -1.52 18.56
N SER A 147 12.61 -1.80 17.29
CA SER A 147 13.26 -2.85 16.49
C SER A 147 14.49 -2.27 15.79
N ILE A 148 15.63 -2.97 15.83
CA ILE A 148 16.89 -2.61 15.18
C ILE A 148 16.71 -2.73 13.67
N PHE A 149 15.90 -1.87 13.07
CA PHE A 149 15.48 -2.00 11.68
C PHE A 149 15.91 -0.77 10.90
N SER A 150 16.96 -0.95 10.08
CA SER A 150 17.51 0.08 9.20
C SER A 150 16.47 0.68 8.24
N LEU A 151 15.39 -0.06 7.94
CA LEU A 151 14.29 0.45 7.13
C LEU A 151 13.59 1.63 7.80
N CYS A 152 13.33 1.59 9.12
CA CYS A 152 12.65 2.68 9.82
C CYS A 152 13.48 3.98 9.74
N ASP A 153 14.80 3.87 9.91
CA ASP A 153 15.70 5.00 9.80
C ASP A 153 15.78 5.53 8.36
N GLU A 154 15.83 4.64 7.37
CA GLU A 154 15.87 5.05 5.97
C GLU A 154 14.54 5.68 5.52
N LEU A 155 13.40 5.10 5.92
CA LEU A 155 12.08 5.68 5.70
C LEU A 155 12.00 7.07 6.31
N GLN A 156 12.44 7.26 7.55
CA GLN A 156 12.47 8.58 8.18
C GLN A 156 13.34 9.59 7.43
N LYS A 157 14.54 9.19 6.99
CA LYS A 157 15.41 10.06 6.18
C LYS A 157 14.74 10.46 4.88
N GLN A 158 14.13 9.51 4.16
CA GLN A 158 13.42 9.80 2.92
C GLN A 158 12.18 10.66 3.15
N PHE A 159 11.45 10.44 4.25
CA PHE A 159 10.30 11.26 4.64
C PHE A 159 10.72 12.71 4.92
N ALA A 160 11.74 12.91 5.75
CA ALA A 160 12.27 14.25 6.03
C ALA A 160 12.72 14.95 4.73
N LYS A 161 13.43 14.24 3.86
CA LYS A 161 13.91 14.78 2.58
C LYS A 161 12.77 15.20 1.64
N LYS A 162 11.70 14.40 1.54
CA LYS A 162 10.60 14.64 0.59
C LYS A 162 9.53 15.60 1.14
N PHE A 163 9.24 15.55 2.44
CA PHE A 163 8.06 16.20 3.01
C PHE A 163 8.36 17.41 3.90
N ASN A 164 9.61 17.63 4.37
CA ASN A 164 9.91 18.82 5.20
C ASN A 164 9.66 20.13 4.43
N GLY A 165 10.01 20.19 3.15
CA GLY A 165 9.73 21.36 2.31
C GLY A 165 8.25 21.58 2.00
N MET A 166 7.43 20.53 2.13
CA MET A 166 6.01 20.58 1.81
C MET A 166 5.21 21.41 2.82
N GLN A 167 5.62 21.38 4.09
CA GLN A 167 5.00 22.18 5.15
C GLN A 167 5.26 23.69 5.00
N ALA A 168 6.20 24.10 4.14
CA ALA A 168 6.41 25.51 3.81
C ALA A 168 5.37 26.06 2.80
N ASN A 169 4.65 25.18 2.09
CA ASN A 169 3.64 25.59 1.13
C ASN A 169 2.32 25.94 1.83
N PHE A 170 1.91 27.19 1.69
CA PHE A 170 0.67 27.72 2.27
C PHE A 170 -0.56 26.86 1.95
N TYR A 171 -0.74 26.40 0.71
CA TYR A 171 -1.95 25.68 0.30
C TYR A 171 -2.06 24.29 0.95
N ILE A 172 -0.92 23.62 1.15
CA ILE A 172 -0.87 22.27 1.71
C ILE A 172 -1.19 22.29 3.21
N VAL A 173 -0.82 23.38 3.90
CA VAL A 173 -1.12 23.54 5.33
C VAL A 173 -2.49 24.19 5.55
N ALA A 174 -2.92 25.08 4.66
CA ALA A 174 -4.25 25.70 4.74
C ALA A 174 -5.39 24.71 4.49
N GLY A 175 -5.23 23.75 3.56
CA GLY A 175 -6.29 22.77 3.27
C GLY A 175 -6.78 22.00 4.51
N PRO A 176 -5.88 21.38 5.29
CA PRO A 176 -6.23 20.70 6.54
C PRO A 176 -6.83 21.64 7.60
N LEU A 177 -6.41 22.90 7.64
CA LEU A 177 -6.93 23.92 8.57
C LEU A 177 -8.37 24.33 8.24
N LEU A 178 -8.71 24.39 6.96
CA LEU A 178 -10.06 24.67 6.47
C LEU A 178 -11.00 23.47 6.57
N ASP A 179 -10.47 22.27 6.82
CA ASP A 179 -11.26 21.07 7.04
C ASP A 179 -11.55 20.89 8.54
N PRO A 180 -12.82 20.99 8.98
CA PRO A 180 -13.19 20.82 10.39
C PRO A 180 -12.71 19.51 11.02
N ARG A 181 -12.52 18.45 10.21
CA ARG A 181 -12.05 17.13 10.67
C ARG A 181 -10.61 17.16 11.16
N PHE A 182 -9.77 18.01 10.56
CA PHE A 182 -8.32 18.01 10.81
C PHE A 182 -7.82 19.25 11.54
N LYS A 183 -8.72 20.20 11.85
CA LYS A 183 -8.42 21.44 12.56
C LYS A 183 -7.50 21.25 13.76
N LYS A 184 -7.71 20.27 14.63
CA LYS A 184 -6.85 20.04 15.82
C LYS A 184 -5.49 19.40 15.49
N VAL A 185 -5.44 18.55 14.46
CA VAL A 185 -4.26 17.75 14.10
C VAL A 185 -3.16 18.62 13.50
N THR A 186 -3.50 19.76 12.89
CA THR A 186 -2.57 20.69 12.24
C THR A 186 -1.81 21.58 13.22
N PHE A 187 -2.36 21.88 14.40
CA PHE A 187 -1.82 22.85 15.36
C PHE A 187 -0.60 22.40 16.18
N ALA A 188 -0.02 21.22 15.92
CA ALA A 188 1.18 20.77 16.65
C ALA A 188 2.37 21.75 16.53
N ASP A 189 2.44 22.54 15.44
CA ASP A 189 3.37 23.67 15.30
C ASP A 189 2.61 25.00 15.41
N SER A 190 2.61 25.56 16.62
CA SER A 190 1.85 26.76 16.99
C SER A 190 2.30 28.03 16.29
N GLY A 191 3.55 28.09 15.79
CA GLY A 191 4.10 29.27 15.12
C GLY A 191 3.65 29.41 13.66
N ASN A 192 3.76 28.33 12.88
CA ASN A 192 3.35 28.32 11.48
C ASN A 192 1.83 28.39 11.33
N SER A 193 1.08 27.80 12.25
CA SER A 193 -0.39 27.78 12.19
C SER A 193 -0.99 29.19 12.31
N LYS A 194 -0.52 30.01 13.26
CA LYS A 194 -0.99 31.39 13.44
C LYS A 194 -0.73 32.26 12.21
N ARG A 195 0.47 32.16 11.63
CA ARG A 195 0.84 32.90 10.41
C ARG A 195 -0.10 32.58 9.25
N ILE A 196 -0.54 31.33 9.15
CA ILE A 196 -1.45 30.87 8.09
C ILE A 196 -2.88 31.32 8.39
N GLU A 197 -3.32 31.26 9.65
CA GLU A 197 -4.61 31.83 10.09
C GLU A 197 -4.70 33.33 9.76
N ASP A 198 -3.68 34.11 10.13
CA ASP A 198 -3.63 35.56 9.86
C ASP A 198 -3.71 35.84 8.35
N ARG A 199 -3.02 35.04 7.55
CA ARG A 199 -3.05 35.15 6.09
C ARG A 199 -4.41 34.78 5.52
N LEU A 200 -5.05 33.72 6.01
CA LEU A 200 -6.41 33.33 5.60
C LEU A 200 -7.42 34.41 5.95
N ILE A 201 -7.36 34.96 7.17
CA ILE A 201 -8.21 36.06 7.61
C ILE A 201 -8.04 37.28 6.69
N ASN A 202 -6.81 37.63 6.31
CA ASN A 202 -6.56 38.74 5.40
C ASN A 202 -7.07 38.49 3.97
N ILE A 203 -7.07 37.23 3.50
CA ILE A 203 -7.66 36.86 2.21
C ILE A 203 -9.19 36.88 2.27
N MET A 204 -9.80 36.50 3.40
CA MET A 204 -11.26 36.44 3.55
C MET A 204 -11.92 37.81 3.82
N LYS A 205 -11.21 38.75 4.47
CA LYS A 205 -11.69 40.12 4.74
C LYS A 205 -12.32 40.84 3.52
N PRO A 206 -11.67 40.90 2.34
CA PRO A 206 -12.26 41.54 1.16
C PRO A 206 -13.44 40.77 0.55
N ALA A 207 -13.54 39.44 0.79
CA ALA A 207 -14.65 38.63 0.29
C ALA A 207 -15.95 38.83 1.08
N VAL A 208 -15.84 39.15 2.38
CA VAL A 208 -17.00 39.43 3.26
C VAL A 208 -17.54 40.85 3.08
N GLY A 209 -16.69 41.81 2.66
CA GLY A 209 -17.07 43.21 2.43
C GLY A 209 -17.88 43.48 1.15
N ASN A 210 -17.89 42.55 0.18
CA ASN A 210 -18.52 42.77 -1.14
C ASN A 210 -19.89 42.09 -1.34
N GLN A 211 -20.43 41.40 -0.32
CA GLN A 211 -21.78 40.82 -0.39
C GLN A 211 -22.90 41.76 0.11
N GLY A 212 -22.57 42.97 0.56
CA GLY A 212 -23.55 43.96 1.06
C GLY A 212 -24.16 44.90 0.01
N ASP A 213 -23.54 45.08 -1.16
CA ASP A 213 -23.87 46.19 -2.07
C ASP A 213 -24.52 45.79 -3.41
N GLN A 214 -25.12 44.59 -3.51
CA GLN A 214 -25.90 44.18 -4.70
C GLN A 214 -27.40 43.95 -4.44
N GLN A 215 -27.93 44.38 -3.29
CA GLN A 215 -29.38 44.48 -3.03
C GLN A 215 -29.83 45.94 -2.93
N ALA A 216 -29.57 46.75 -3.95
CA ALA A 216 -30.15 48.09 -4.05
C ALA A 216 -30.28 48.58 -5.52
N SER A 217 -30.82 47.75 -6.42
CA SER A 217 -31.33 48.23 -7.72
C SER A 217 -32.18 47.15 -8.40
N SER A 218 -33.40 46.97 -7.88
CA SER A 218 -34.59 46.39 -8.55
C SER A 218 -35.67 46.41 -7.47
N THR A 219 -36.61 47.36 -7.40
CA THR A 219 -37.85 47.29 -8.18
C THR A 219 -38.69 48.50 -7.77
N VAL A 220 -38.94 49.45 -8.68
CA VAL A 220 -40.18 50.25 -8.67
C VAL A 220 -40.59 50.45 -10.13
N VAL A 221 -41.31 49.47 -10.68
CA VAL A 221 -42.31 49.74 -11.70
C VAL A 221 -43.57 49.04 -11.24
N THR A 222 -44.44 49.83 -10.65
CA THR A 222 -45.84 49.55 -10.36
C THR A 222 -46.61 49.33 -11.66
N HIS A 223 -47.19 48.14 -11.84
CA HIS A 223 -48.35 47.96 -12.73
C HIS A 223 -49.17 46.71 -12.34
N GLN A 224 -50.31 46.96 -11.70
CA GLN A 224 -51.60 46.25 -11.77
C GLN A 224 -52.65 47.32 -11.36
N GLU A 225 -53.85 47.46 -11.88
CA GLU A 225 -54.67 46.79 -12.89
C GLU A 225 -55.89 47.72 -13.11
N THR A 226 -56.38 47.82 -14.35
CA THR A 226 -57.82 47.69 -14.70
C THR A 226 -57.92 47.38 -16.18
#